data_AF-A0A2J8H5V5-F1
#
_entry.id   AF-A0A2J8H5V5-F1
#
_cell.length_a   1.000
_cell.length_b   1.000
_cell.length_c   1.000
_cell.angle_alpha   90.00
_cell.angle_beta   90.00
_cell.angle_gamma   90.00
#
_symmetry.space_group_name_H-M   'P 1'
#
loop_
_entity.id
_entity.type
_entity.pdbx_description
1 polymer ?
#
loop_
_entity_poly.entity_id
_entity_poly.type
_entity_poly.pdbx_seq_one_letter_code
_entity_poly.pdbx_strand_id
1 'polypeptide(L)'
;MDSISLFISIAIVAWVAQIAMSFFQIRAFNRMIQSMASKGKVKIGRTKSRWKARTIVVIVESEEGIITDAKVLNGVTVFARPKTLTEVVGSSYPLDKHILNGLSNGIQEALYVAFQTE
;
A
#
# COMPACT_ATOMS: atom_id res chain seq x y z
N MET A 1 -2.56 -11.26 -44.42
CA MET A 1 -2.11 -11.48 -43.04
C MET A 1 -3.13 -12.40 -42.40
N ASP A 2 -2.72 -13.57 -41.93
CA ASP A 2 -3.64 -14.52 -41.33
C ASP A 2 -4.18 -13.98 -40.00
N SER A 3 -5.47 -14.19 -39.72
CA SER A 3 -6.13 -13.71 -38.50
C SER A 3 -5.40 -14.16 -37.23
N ILE A 4 -4.79 -15.35 -37.26
CA ILE A 4 -3.98 -15.90 -36.16
C ILE A 4 -2.75 -15.02 -35.90
N SER A 5 -2.01 -14.64 -36.94
CA SER A 5 -0.83 -13.78 -36.81
C SER A 5 -1.20 -12.42 -36.24
N LEU A 6 -2.35 -11.85 -36.61
CA LEU A 6 -2.84 -10.59 -36.06
C LEU A 6 -3.12 -10.68 -34.54
N PHE A 7 -3.82 -11.73 -34.09
CA PHE A 7 -4.09 -11.92 -32.66
C PHE A 7 -2.82 -12.12 -31.85
N ILE A 8 -1.84 -12.86 -32.37
CA ILE A 8 -0.54 -13.06 -31.72
C ILE A 8 0.19 -11.72 -31.58
N SER A 9 0.22 -10.89 -32.63
CA SER A 9 0.85 -9.56 -32.55
C SER A 9 0.19 -8.67 -31.49
N ILE A 10 -1.15 -8.65 -31.41
CA ILE A 10 -1.87 -7.87 -30.39
C ILE A 10 -1.56 -8.40 -28.97
N ALA A 11 -1.52 -9.72 -28.78
CA ALA A 11 -1.21 -10.32 -27.49
C ALA A 11 0.19 -9.96 -27.00
N ILE A 12 1.19 -9.95 -27.90
CA ILE A 12 2.56 -9.53 -27.57
C ILE A 12 2.59 -8.07 -27.14
N VAL A 13 1.94 -7.18 -27.90
CA VAL A 13 1.87 -5.75 -27.57
C VAL A 13 1.18 -5.52 -26.22
N ALA A 14 0.07 -6.22 -25.97
CA ALA A 14 -0.66 -6.15 -24.70
C ALA A 14 0.20 -6.65 -23.53
N TRP A 15 0.95 -7.74 -23.71
CA TRP A 15 1.84 -8.29 -22.70
C TRP A 15 2.99 -7.34 -22.35
N VAL A 16 3.61 -6.73 -23.36
CA VAL A 16 4.64 -5.70 -23.16
C VAL A 16 4.07 -4.48 -22.42
N ALA A 17 2.88 -4.02 -22.80
CA ALA A 17 2.20 -2.93 -22.11
C ALA A 17 1.89 -3.28 -20.64
N GLN A 18 1.48 -4.52 -20.37
CA GLN A 18 1.22 -5.01 -19.01
C GLN A 18 2.47 -4.99 -18.13
N ILE A 19 3.63 -5.38 -18.68
CA ILE A 19 4.92 -5.31 -17.96
C ILE A 19 5.30 -3.86 -17.68
N ALA A 20 5.18 -2.98 -18.68
CA ALA A 20 5.49 -1.56 -18.52
C ALA A 20 4.63 -0.93 -17.42
N MET A 21 3.32 -1.19 -17.41
CA MET A 21 2.42 -0.72 -16.35
C MET A 21 2.79 -1.27 -14.97
N SER A 22 3.17 -2.55 -14.88
CA SER A 22 3.62 -3.16 -13.62
C SER A 22 4.90 -2.51 -13.10
N PHE A 23 5.84 -2.16 -13.99
CA PHE A 23 7.05 -1.44 -13.63
C PHE A 23 6.74 -0.05 -13.06
N PHE A 24 5.83 0.70 -13.70
CA PHE A 24 5.39 2.00 -13.17
C PHE A 24 4.75 1.87 -11.78
N GLN A 25 4.04 0.77 -11.52
CA GLN A 25 3.42 0.51 -10.22
C GLN A 25 4.45 0.30 -9.11
N ILE A 26 5.44 -0.55 -9.37
CA ILE A 26 6.52 -0.82 -8.42
C ILE A 26 7.34 0.45 -8.19
N ARG A 27 7.65 1.21 -9.25
CA ARG A 27 8.38 2.48 -9.13
C ARG A 27 7.64 3.50 -8.27
N ALA A 28 6.32 3.64 -8.45
CA ALA A 28 5.50 4.54 -7.64
C ALA A 28 5.48 4.11 -6.17
N PHE A 29 5.33 2.81 -5.90
CA PHE A 29 5.37 2.26 -4.55
C PHE A 29 6.73 2.48 -3.87
N ASN A 30 7.83 2.18 -4.58
CA ASN A 30 9.18 2.37 -4.07
C ASN A 30 9.46 3.84 -3.76
N ARG A 31 9.00 4.78 -4.61
CA ARG A 31 9.15 6.22 -4.35
C ARG A 31 8.40 6.64 -3.08
N MET A 32 7.20 6.10 -2.86
CA MET A 32 6.45 6.34 -1.62
C MET A 32 7.21 5.80 -0.40
N ILE A 33 7.68 4.55 -0.44
CA ILE A 33 8.44 3.94 0.66
C ILE A 33 9.72 4.74 0.95
N GLN A 34 10.48 5.14 -0.07
CA GLN A 34 11.68 5.96 0.12
C GLN A 34 11.38 7.29 0.82
N SER A 35 10.30 7.97 0.44
CA SER A 35 9.88 9.22 1.09
C SER A 35 9.41 9.05 2.55
N MET A 36 9.01 7.84 2.92
CA MET A 36 8.62 7.48 4.29
C MET A 36 9.84 7.04 5.09
N ALA A 37 10.75 6.27 4.49
CA ALA A 37 11.99 5.79 5.10
C ALA A 37 12.92 6.93 5.50
N SER A 38 12.90 8.05 4.80
CA SER A 38 13.66 9.24 5.19
C SER A 38 13.15 9.91 6.48
N LYS A 39 11.97 9.54 6.98
CA LYS A 39 11.32 10.17 8.14
C LYS A 39 11.45 9.37 9.44
N GLY A 40 11.92 8.12 9.38
CA GLY A 40 12.02 7.24 10.55
C GLY A 40 11.88 5.76 10.21
N LYS A 41 11.61 4.93 11.22
CA LYS A 41 11.46 3.48 11.07
C LYS A 41 10.14 3.15 10.38
N VAL A 42 10.21 2.55 9.20
CA VAL A 42 9.02 2.21 8.42
C VAL A 42 8.50 0.83 8.81
N LYS A 43 7.23 0.75 9.19
CA LYS A 43 6.47 -0.49 9.37
C LYS A 43 5.43 -0.63 8.27
N ILE A 44 5.24 -1.84 7.76
CA ILE A 44 4.30 -2.13 6.67
C ILE A 44 3.36 -3.23 7.10
N GLY A 45 2.06 -2.99 6.94
CA GLY A 45 1.01 -3.97 7.20
C GLY A 45 0.13 -4.16 5.98
N ARG A 46 -0.38 -5.37 5.81
CA ARG A 46 -1.26 -5.73 4.69
C ARG A 46 -2.38 -6.62 5.16
N THR A 47 -3.59 -6.38 4.66
CA THR A 47 -4.73 -7.27 4.87
C THR A 47 -4.43 -8.68 4.38
N LYS A 48 -4.77 -9.69 5.17
CA LYS A 48 -4.62 -11.12 4.82
C LYS A 48 -5.81 -11.63 4.00
N SER A 49 -6.95 -10.94 4.02
CA SER A 49 -8.16 -11.38 3.33
C SER A 49 -7.99 -11.47 1.80
N ARG A 50 -8.36 -12.63 1.22
CA ARG A 50 -8.42 -12.88 -0.24
C ARG A 50 -9.69 -12.35 -0.90
N TRP A 51 -10.73 -12.10 -0.13
CA TRP A 51 -12.08 -11.76 -0.62
C TRP A 51 -12.40 -10.26 -0.53
N LYS A 52 -11.55 -9.48 0.13
CA LYS A 52 -11.68 -8.02 0.26
C LYS A 52 -10.57 -7.31 -0.50
N ALA A 53 -10.82 -6.05 -0.88
CA ALA A 53 -9.81 -5.21 -1.51
C ALA A 53 -8.53 -5.16 -0.65
N ARG A 54 -7.40 -5.56 -1.25
CA ARG A 54 -6.10 -5.58 -0.56
C ARG A 54 -5.75 -4.17 -0.11
N THR A 55 -5.64 -3.98 1.21
CA THR A 55 -5.25 -2.71 1.82
C THR A 55 -3.84 -2.84 2.37
N ILE A 56 -2.98 -1.91 2.02
CA ILE A 56 -1.60 -1.81 2.53
C ILE A 56 -1.51 -0.53 3.33
N VAL A 57 -1.03 -0.63 4.56
CA VAL A 57 -0.73 0.50 5.42
C VAL A 57 0.77 0.57 5.61
N VAL A 58 1.33 1.76 5.47
CA VAL A 58 2.74 2.07 5.68
C VAL A 58 2.79 3.14 6.76
N ILE A 59 3.52 2.87 7.83
CA ILE A 59 3.62 3.70 9.01
C ILE A 59 5.08 4.06 9.20
N VAL A 60 5.36 5.29 9.60
CA VAL A 60 6.66 5.73 10.07
C VAL A 60 6.57 5.94 11.56
N GLU A 61 7.45 5.29 12.30
CA GLU A 61 7.61 5.40 13.73
C GLU A 61 8.92 6.14 14.04
N SER A 62 8.86 7.12 14.95
CA SER A 62 10.03 7.78 15.54
C SER A 62 10.75 6.85 16.53
N GLU A 63 11.97 7.19 16.94
CA GLU A 63 12.68 6.45 17.99
C GLU A 63 11.92 6.42 19.32
N GLU A 64 11.07 7.43 19.60
CA GLU A 64 10.21 7.44 20.79
C GLU A 64 8.94 6.58 20.67
N GLY A 65 8.75 5.83 19.58
CA GLY A 65 7.55 4.99 19.39
C GLY A 65 6.29 5.78 19.02
N ILE A 66 6.47 7.01 18.50
CA ILE A 66 5.38 7.87 18.03
C ILE A 66 5.25 7.75 16.51
N ILE A 67 4.02 7.63 16.01
CA ILE A 67 3.76 7.57 14.56
C ILE A 67 3.91 8.97 13.95
N THR A 68 4.95 9.20 13.16
CA THR A 68 5.24 10.50 12.55
C THR A 68 4.56 10.68 11.19
N ASP A 69 4.34 9.60 10.44
CA ASP A 69 3.60 9.62 9.18
C ASP A 69 2.91 8.28 8.95
N ALA A 70 1.77 8.29 8.29
CA ALA A 70 1.03 7.08 7.94
C ALA A 70 0.36 7.24 6.59
N LYS A 71 0.51 6.23 5.73
CA LYS A 71 -0.09 6.18 4.40
C LYS A 71 -0.81 4.86 4.19
N VAL A 72 -1.97 4.94 3.56
CA VAL A 72 -2.77 3.79 3.17
C VAL A 72 -2.95 3.75 1.67
N LEU A 73 -2.82 2.54 1.12
CA LEU A 73 -3.09 2.21 -0.26
C LEU A 73 -4.22 1.17 -0.29
N ASN A 74 -5.35 1.58 -0.88
CA ASN A 74 -6.49 0.71 -1.10
C ASN A 74 -6.47 0.22 -2.56
N GLY A 75 -6.26 -1.08 -2.76
CA GLY A 75 -6.23 -1.71 -4.09
C GLY A 75 -4.81 -1.91 -4.66
N VAL A 76 -4.78 -2.48 -5.87
CA VAL A 76 -3.56 -2.97 -6.54
C VAL A 76 -3.35 -2.27 -7.89
N THR A 77 -3.74 -1.01 -8.06
CA THR A 77 -3.54 -0.29 -9.34
C THR A 77 -2.54 0.84 -9.20
N VAL A 78 -1.80 1.12 -10.28
CA VAL A 78 -0.86 2.26 -10.43
C VAL A 78 -1.51 3.62 -10.11
N PHE A 79 -2.84 3.68 -10.24
CA PHE A 79 -3.65 4.86 -10.05
C PHE A 79 -4.16 5.03 -8.61
N ALA A 80 -3.98 4.02 -7.76
CA ALA A 80 -4.32 4.14 -6.35
C ALA A 80 -3.37 5.16 -5.70
N ARG A 81 -3.88 6.35 -5.42
CA ARG A 81 -3.12 7.39 -4.74
C ARG A 81 -2.98 7.02 -3.27
N PRO A 82 -1.75 7.02 -2.71
CA PRO A 82 -1.56 6.87 -1.27
C PRO A 82 -2.34 7.95 -0.56
N LYS A 83 -3.25 7.57 0.34
CA LYS A 83 -3.94 8.51 1.21
C LYS A 83 -3.17 8.59 2.52
N THR A 84 -2.92 9.80 2.99
CA THR A 84 -2.34 9.97 4.33
C THR A 84 -3.41 9.61 5.37
N LEU A 85 -3.04 8.81 6.35
CA LEU A 85 -3.91 8.37 7.43
C LEU A 85 -3.65 9.25 8.66
N THR A 86 -4.12 10.50 8.61
CA THR A 86 -3.85 11.49 9.67
C THR A 86 -4.41 11.08 11.03
N GLU A 87 -5.46 10.25 11.05
CA GLU A 87 -6.11 9.75 12.28
C GLU A 87 -5.16 8.99 13.21
N VAL A 88 -4.09 8.36 12.67
CA VAL A 88 -3.10 7.63 13.49
C VAL A 88 -1.80 8.40 13.69
N VAL A 89 -1.60 9.52 12.97
CA VAL A 89 -0.38 10.33 13.07
C VAL A 89 -0.38 11.08 14.40
N GLY A 90 0.77 11.08 15.08
CA GLY A 90 0.95 11.65 16.42
C GLY A 90 0.50 10.72 17.56
N SER A 91 -0.08 9.56 17.24
CA SER A 91 -0.43 8.55 18.24
C SER A 91 0.71 7.55 18.43
N SER A 92 0.83 6.98 19.63
CA SER A 92 1.68 5.82 19.89
C SER A 92 0.84 4.53 19.84
N TYR A 93 1.49 3.40 19.54
CA TYR A 93 0.83 2.10 19.63
C TYR A 93 0.86 1.59 21.08
N PRO A 94 -0.24 1.04 21.63
CA PRO A 94 -1.50 0.69 20.99
C PRO A 94 -2.44 1.89 20.74
N LEU A 95 -3.05 1.91 19.55
CA LEU A 95 -4.01 2.94 19.13
C LEU A 95 -5.34 2.83 19.92
N ASP A 96 -5.98 3.98 20.17
CA ASP A 96 -7.29 4.03 20.82
C ASP A 96 -8.35 3.32 19.95
N LYS A 97 -9.20 2.52 20.59
CA LYS A 97 -10.33 1.82 19.97
C LYS A 97 -11.31 2.80 19.31
N HIS A 98 -11.43 4.02 19.82
CA HIS A 98 -12.27 5.05 19.21
C HIS A 98 -11.77 5.47 17.82
N ILE A 99 -10.44 5.58 17.65
CA ILE A 99 -9.80 5.86 16.36
C ILE A 99 -9.96 4.65 15.44
N LEU A 100 -9.73 3.44 15.95
CA LEU A 100 -9.86 2.21 15.15
C LEU A 100 -11.29 2.02 14.61
N ASN A 101 -12.32 2.28 15.41
CA ASN A 101 -13.72 2.15 14.99
C ASN A 101 -14.14 3.14 13.90
N GLY A 102 -13.45 4.28 13.77
CA GLY A 102 -13.64 5.22 12.66
C GLY A 102 -13.05 4.73 11.34
N LEU A 103 -12.12 3.78 11.40
CA LEU A 103 -11.42 3.24 10.24
C LEU A 103 -12.14 2.02 9.65
N SER A 104 -12.04 1.85 8.34
CA SER A 104 -12.57 0.66 7.68
C SER A 104 -11.87 -0.62 8.17
N ASN A 105 -12.61 -1.73 8.19
CA ASN A 105 -12.11 -3.03 8.63
C ASN A 105 -10.78 -3.47 7.98
N GLY A 106 -10.53 -3.07 6.72
CA GLY A 106 -9.27 -3.38 6.03
C GLY A 106 -8.07 -2.59 6.57
N ILE A 107 -8.28 -1.34 6.99
CA ILE A 107 -7.24 -0.50 7.57
C ILE A 107 -6.89 -1.01 8.98
N GLN A 108 -7.89 -1.38 9.78
CA GLN A 108 -7.69 -1.96 11.10
C GLN A 108 -6.85 -3.25 11.03
N GLU A 109 -7.20 -4.17 10.13
CA GLU A 109 -6.45 -5.42 9.93
C GLU A 109 -5.02 -5.15 9.46
N ALA A 110 -4.82 -4.22 8.52
CA ALA A 110 -3.50 -3.85 8.05
C ALA A 110 -2.65 -3.18 9.16
N LEU A 111 -3.23 -2.28 9.95
CA LEU A 111 -2.56 -1.65 11.10
C LEU A 111 -2.11 -2.71 12.11
N TYR A 112 -2.99 -3.65 12.46
CA TYR A 112 -2.65 -4.75 13.37
C TYR A 112 -1.45 -5.57 12.87
N VAL A 113 -1.43 -5.92 11.58
CA VAL A 113 -0.30 -6.65 10.97
C VAL A 113 0.98 -5.82 10.95
N ALA A 114 0.90 -4.50 10.75
CA ALA A 114 2.07 -3.62 10.71
C ALA A 114 2.83 -3.61 12.04
N PHE A 115 2.12 -3.62 13.17
CA PHE A 115 2.73 -3.60 14.51
C PHE A 115 3.14 -4.98 15.02
N GLN A 116 2.58 -6.05 14.45
CA GLN A 116 2.94 -7.43 14.79
C GLN A 116 4.16 -7.96 14.00
N THR A 117 4.56 -7.27 12.94
CA THR A 117 5.78 -7.60 12.17
C THR A 117 6.95 -6.86 12.84
N GLU A 118 7.65 -7.56 13.75
CA GLU A 118 8.87 -7.07 14.43
C GLU A 118 10.09 -7.03 13.51
#